data_AF-Q967U2-F1
#
_entry.id   AF-Q967U2-F1
#
_cell.length_a   1.000
_cell.length_b   1.000
_cell.length_c   1.000
_cell.angle_alpha   90.00
_cell.angle_beta   90.00
_cell.angle_gamma   90.00
#
_symmetry.space_group_name_H-M   'P 1'
#
loop_
_entity.id
_entity.type
_entity.pdbx_description
1 polymer ?
#
loop_
_entity_poly.entity_id
_entity_poly.type
_entity_poly.pdbx_seq_one_letter_code
_entity_poly.pdbx_strand_id
1 'polypeptide(L)' 'TGHQARVLHMAMSPDGTTVVSAAADETLRLWKCFAVDPQKKPAQKSHPDKKTNTLLRQQIR' A
#
# COMPACT_ATOMS: atom_id res chain seq x y z
N THR A 1 -4.47 -4.82 -20.59
CA THR A 1 -3.67 -3.84 -21.36
C THR A 1 -2.65 -3.21 -20.43
N GLY A 2 -1.49 -2.78 -20.94
CA GLY A 2 -0.38 -2.26 -20.13
C GLY A 2 0.25 -1.01 -20.75
N HIS A 3 1.39 -0.59 -20.19
CA HIS A 3 2.20 0.49 -20.76
C HIS A 3 2.72 0.11 -22.16
N GLN A 4 2.81 1.11 -23.04
CA GLN A 4 3.32 0.95 -24.42
C GLN A 4 4.83 1.19 -24.54
N ALA A 5 5.44 1.70 -23.47
CA ALA A 5 6.87 1.95 -23.38
C ALA A 5 7.42 1.52 -22.02
N ARG A 6 8.73 1.68 -21.83
CA ARG A 6 9.43 1.26 -20.60
C ARG A 6 8.86 1.96 -19.37
N VAL A 7 8.58 1.18 -18.32
CA VAL A 7 8.29 1.71 -16.99
C VAL A 7 9.59 2.26 -16.39
N LEU A 8 9.52 3.50 -15.92
CA LEU A 8 10.66 4.26 -15.39
C LEU A 8 10.65 4.30 -13.86
N HIS A 9 9.46 4.31 -13.25
CA HIS A 9 9.31 4.40 -11.80
C HIS A 9 8.03 3.74 -11.32
N MET A 10 8.03 3.32 -10.05
CA MET A 10 6.88 2.76 -9.36
C MET A 10 6.82 3.22 -7.92
N ALA A 11 5.61 3.47 -7.42
CA ALA A 11 5.35 3.81 -6.03
C ALA A 11 4.15 3.03 -5.50
N MET A 12 4.16 2.74 -4.19
CA MET A 12 3.07 2.07 -3.50
C MET A 12 2.30 3.07 -2.63
N SER A 13 0.99 2.93 -2.58
CA SER A 13 0.16 3.71 -1.66
C SER A 13 0.46 3.33 -0.20
N PRO A 14 0.30 4.26 0.78
CA PRO A 14 0.58 3.97 2.19
C PRO A 14 -0.28 2.86 2.80
N ASP A 15 -1.48 2.64 2.26
CA ASP A 15 -2.38 1.55 2.64
C ASP A 15 -1.99 0.19 2.01
N GLY A 16 -0.99 0.17 1.13
CA GLY A 16 -0.47 -1.02 0.47
C GLY A 16 -1.40 -1.65 -0.57
N THR A 17 -2.54 -1.02 -0.90
CA THR A 17 -3.55 -1.64 -1.78
C THR A 17 -3.35 -1.32 -3.26
N THR A 18 -2.69 -0.19 -3.55
CA THR A 18 -2.59 0.40 -4.88
C THR A 18 -1.15 0.66 -5.26
N VAL A 19 -0.81 0.34 -6.51
CA VAL A 19 0.49 0.67 -7.10
C VAL A 19 0.30 1.68 -8.22
N VAL A 20 1.18 2.68 -8.28
CA VAL A 20 1.30 3.61 -9.41
C VAL A 20 2.53 3.23 -10.21
N SER A 21 2.39 3.12 -11.53
CA SER A 21 3.50 2.98 -12.47
C SER A 21 3.59 4.18 -13.41
N ALA A 22 4.80 4.73 -13.58
CA ALA A 22 5.11 5.81 -14.49
C ALA A 22 5.99 5.29 -15.64
N ALA A 23 5.65 5.59 -16.88
CA ALA A 23 6.35 5.08 -18.05
C ALA A 23 6.70 6.17 -19.07
N ALA A 24 7.58 5.82 -19.99
CA ALA A 24 7.97 6.68 -21.12
C ALA A 24 6.86 6.87 -22.18
N ASP A 25 5.69 6.25 -21.99
CA ASP A 25 4.50 6.47 -22.83
C ASP A 25 3.69 7.70 -22.39
N GLU A 26 4.31 8.57 -21.57
CA GLU A 26 3.74 9.80 -21.01
C GLU A 26 2.50 9.57 -20.13
N THR A 27 2.32 8.34 -19.63
CA THR A 27 1.18 7.99 -18.76
C THR A 27 1.58 7.51 -17.37
N LEU A 28 0.68 7.77 -16.42
CA LEU A 28 0.64 7.12 -15.12
C LEU A 28 -0.53 6.13 -15.09
N ARG A 29 -0.31 4.93 -14.54
CA ARG A 29 -1.36 3.92 -14.38
C ARG A 29 -1.47 3.48 -12.93
N LEU A 30 -2.72 3.38 -12.45
CA LEU A 30 -3.06 2.92 -11.11
C LEU A 30 -3.54 1.47 -11.17
N TRP A 31 -2.98 0.64 -10.29
CA TRP A 31 -3.28 -0.78 -10.20
C TRP A 31 -3.74 -1.12 -8.79
N LYS A 32 -5.00 -1.53 -8.65
CA LYS A 32 -5.55 -2.06 -7.40
C LYS A 32 -5.42 -3.57 -7.39
N CYS A 33 -4.22 -4.08 -7.13
CA CYS A 33 -3.89 -5.50 -7.19
C CYS A 33 -3.62 -6.14 -5.81
N PHE A 34 -3.52 -5.34 -4.74
CA PHE A 34 -3.25 -5.80 -3.37
C PHE A 34 -4.38 -5.49 -2.40
N ALA A 35 -5.56 -5.14 -2.91
CA ALA A 35 -6.72 -4.97 -2.06
C ALA A 35 -7.03 -6.29 -1.34
N VAL A 36 -7.05 -6.25 -0.02
CA VAL A 36 -7.60 -7.34 0.78
C VAL A 36 -9.09 -7.40 0.48
N ASP A 37 -9.56 -8.54 0.00
CA ASP A 37 -10.98 -8.77 -0.21
C ASP A 37 -11.72 -8.53 1.12
N PRO A 38 -12.61 -7.53 1.22
CA PRO A 38 -13.32 -7.26 2.46
C PRO A 38 -14.20 -8.43 2.92
N GLN A 39 -14.51 -9.39 2.03
CA GLN A 39 -15.31 -10.57 2.34
C GLN A 39 -14.46 -11.77 2.79
N LYS A 40 -13.15 -11.73 2.60
CA LYS A 40 -12.26 -12.83 2.99
C LYS A 40 -11.77 -12.57 4.42
N LYS A 41 -12.49 -13.13 5.41
CA LYS A 41 -12.10 -13.11 6.83
C LYS A 41 -10.59 -13.46 6.94
N PRO A 42 -9.74 -12.56 7.45
CA PRO A 42 -8.31 -12.79 7.42
C PRO A 42 -7.99 -13.96 8.35
N ALA A 43 -7.54 -15.08 7.78
CA ALA A 43 -6.79 -16.07 8.55
C ALA A 43 -5.52 -15.37 9.01
N GLN A 44 -5.50 -14.96 10.27
CA GLN A 44 -4.40 -14.27 10.93
C GLN A 44 -3.10 -15.07 10.71
N LYS A 45 -2.27 -14.62 9.77
CA LYS A 45 -0.84 -14.95 9.80
C LYS A 45 -0.17 -13.84 10.58
N SER A 46 -0.10 -14.04 11.89
CA SER A 46 0.64 -13.19 12.81
C SER A 46 2.14 -13.23 12.46
N HIS A 47 2.63 -12.19 11.81
CA HIS A 47 4.06 -11.88 11.79
C HIS A 47 4.33 -11.01 13.02
N PRO A 48 5.27 -11.37 13.92
CA PRO A 48 5.45 -10.64 15.18
C PRO A 48 6.33 -9.43 14.91
N ASP A 49 5.75 -8.29 14.55
CA ASP A 49 6.50 -7.03 14.52
C ASP A 49 6.20 -6.18 15.76
N LYS A 50 7.28 -5.63 16.30
CA LYS A 50 7.41 -5.19 17.69
C LYS A 50 6.54 -3.96 17.98
N LYS A 51 5.90 -3.97 19.15
CA LYS A 51 5.13 -2.84 19.68
C LYS A 51 6.04 -1.63 19.93
N THR A 52 5.89 -0.55 19.17
CA THR A 52 6.28 0.81 19.62
C THR A 52 5.02 1.57 20.01
N ASN A 53 4.72 1.47 21.30
CA ASN A 53 3.65 2.20 21.96
C ASN A 53 4.10 3.65 22.15
N THR A 54 3.67 4.56 21.28
CA THR A 54 3.85 6.00 21.50
C THR A 54 2.49 6.69 21.53
N LEU A 55 1.75 6.46 22.62
CA LEU A 55 0.66 7.33 23.03
C LEU A 55 1.12 8.07 24.29
N LEU A 56 1.70 9.26 24.12
CA LEU A 56 1.87 10.20 25.23
C LEU A 56 0.46 10.71 25.60
N ARG A 57 -0.20 10.05 26.55
CA ARG A 57 -1.34 10.64 27.26
C ARG A 57 -0.79 11.55 28.34
N GLN A 58 -0.71 12.84 28.04
CA GLN A 58 -0.53 13.85 29.08
C GLN A 58 -1.90 14.31 29.54
N GLN A 59 -2.35 13.76 30.68
CA GLN A 59 -3.42 14.35 31.46
C GLN A 59 -2.78 15.13 32.61
N ILE A 60 -3.11 16.41 32.72
CA ILE A 60 -2.97 17.15 33.97
C ILE A 60 -4.39 17.61 34.32
N ARG A 61 -4.81 17.30 35.56
CA ARG A 61 -6.08 17.73 36.16
C ARG A 61 -6.04 19.21 36.52
#